data_AF-A0A438HYP9-F1
#
_entry.id   AF-A0A438HYP9-F1
#
_cell.length_a   1.000
_cell.length_b   1.000
_cell.length_c   1.000
_cell.angle_alpha   90.00
_cell.angle_beta   90.00
_cell.angle_gamma   90.00
#
_symmetry.space_group_name_H-M   'P 1'
#
loop_
_entity.id
_entity.type
_entity.pdbx_description
1 polymer ?
#
loop_
_entity_poly.entity_id
_entity_poly.type
_entity_poly.pdbx_seq_one_letter_code
_entity_poly.pdbx_strand_id
1 'polypeptide(L)'
;MHDVIRDLALWLARENGKKKNKFVVKDGVGYIGAKEVENWKETQRISLLRNTDIEELREPPYFPNMETFLATYKFIQSFPNRFFTNMPIIRVLDLSNNFLLKELPVEIGDLVTLHILICHGQVLNTYLWSSRT
;
A
#
# COMPACT_ATOMS: atom_id res chain seq x y z
N MET A 1 2.91 8.39 -19.89
CA MET A 1 2.68 7.30 -18.89
C MET A 1 3.72 6.18 -18.98
N HIS A 2 4.69 6.22 -19.91
CA HIS A 2 5.81 5.26 -19.97
C HIS A 2 7.02 5.67 -19.11
N ASP A 3 7.23 6.97 -18.89
CA ASP A 3 8.44 7.47 -18.22
C ASP A 3 8.44 7.19 -16.71
N VAL A 4 7.28 7.31 -16.06
CA VAL A 4 7.14 7.03 -14.62
C VAL A 4 7.39 5.56 -14.29
N ILE A 5 6.93 4.64 -15.15
CA ILE A 5 7.17 3.19 -15.01
C ILE A 5 8.64 2.86 -15.27
N ARG A 6 9.26 3.53 -16.24
CA ARG A 6 10.68 3.37 -16.56
C ARG A 6 11.57 3.88 -15.42
N ASP A 7 11.26 5.03 -14.85
CA ASP A 7 12.01 5.61 -13.74
C ASP A 7 11.85 4.79 -12.47
N LEU A 8 10.65 4.26 -12.22
CA LEU A 8 10.43 3.27 -11.16
C LEU A 8 11.26 2.01 -11.42
N ALA A 9 11.22 1.43 -12.62
CA ALA A 9 12.00 0.22 -12.95
C ALA A 9 13.51 0.44 -12.81
N LEU A 10 14.02 1.60 -13.23
CA LEU A 10 15.43 1.99 -13.10
C LEU A 10 15.82 2.20 -11.63
N TRP A 11 14.96 2.84 -10.85
CA TRP A 11 15.17 3.03 -9.41
C TRP A 11 15.23 1.68 -8.67
N LEU A 12 14.30 0.76 -8.97
CA LEU A 12 14.28 -0.58 -8.38
C LEU A 12 15.49 -1.43 -8.80
N ALA A 13 16.02 -1.24 -10.01
CA ALA A 13 17.19 -1.96 -10.51
C ALA A 13 18.51 -1.48 -9.89
N ARG A 14 18.62 -0.19 -9.55
CA ARG A 14 19.83 0.41 -8.95
C ARG A 14 20.11 -0.09 -7.53
N GLU A 15 19.09 -0.51 -6.78
CA GLU A 15 19.27 -1.04 -5.42
C GLU A 15 19.75 -2.51 -5.37
N ASN A 16 19.88 -3.20 -6.51
CA ASN A 16 20.03 -4.64 -6.54
C ASN A 16 21.48 -5.11 -6.29
N GLY A 17 21.76 -5.45 -5.02
CA GLY A 17 22.97 -6.21 -4.64
C GLY A 17 23.28 -6.26 -3.15
N LYS A 18 22.75 -5.34 -2.33
CA LYS A 18 23.10 -5.24 -0.88
C LYS A 18 21.99 -5.68 0.09
N LYS A 19 20.73 -5.75 -0.35
CA LYS A 19 19.60 -6.25 0.44
C LYS A 19 18.91 -7.39 -0.32
N LYS A 20 18.74 -8.55 0.32
CA LYS A 20 17.82 -9.57 -0.18
C LYS A 20 16.42 -8.92 -0.17
N ASN A 21 15.92 -8.51 -1.34
CA ASN A 21 14.61 -7.89 -1.45
C ASN A 21 13.54 -8.89 -0.99
N LYS A 22 13.01 -8.70 0.22
CA LYS A 22 11.95 -9.55 0.78
C LYS A 22 10.62 -9.05 0.24
N PHE A 23 10.04 -9.81 -0.69
CA PHE A 23 8.74 -9.50 -1.28
C PHE A 23 7.69 -10.53 -0.88
N VAL A 24 6.45 -10.09 -0.75
CA VAL A 24 5.27 -10.93 -0.55
C VAL A 24 4.26 -10.60 -1.64
N VAL A 25 3.79 -11.62 -2.33
CA VAL A 25 2.72 -11.52 -3.32
C VAL A 25 1.60 -12.46 -2.93
N LYS A 26 0.37 -11.93 -2.85
CA LYS A 26 -0.84 -12.66 -2.49
C LYS A 26 -1.92 -12.34 -3.51
N ASP A 27 -2.52 -13.36 -4.07
CA ASP A 27 -3.47 -13.25 -5.17
C ASP A 27 -4.52 -14.36 -5.07
N GLY A 28 -5.80 -13.99 -4.99
CA GLY A 28 -6.92 -14.93 -4.94
C GLY A 28 -6.94 -15.83 -3.71
N VAL A 29 -6.25 -15.47 -2.63
CA VAL A 29 -6.07 -16.35 -1.46
C VAL A 29 -7.28 -16.33 -0.52
N GLY A 30 -8.27 -15.47 -0.77
CA GLY A 30 -9.48 -15.33 0.04
C GLY A 30 -9.23 -14.53 1.30
N TYR A 31 -8.47 -15.10 2.24
CA TYR A 31 -8.29 -14.53 3.57
C TYR A 31 -6.88 -14.78 4.12
N ILE A 32 -6.29 -13.76 4.74
CA ILE A 32 -4.98 -13.79 5.37
C ILE A 32 -5.13 -13.48 6.86
N GLY A 33 -4.77 -14.45 7.71
CA GLY A 33 -4.84 -14.29 9.16
C GLY A 33 -3.71 -13.44 9.73
N ALA A 34 -3.93 -12.86 10.91
CA ALA A 34 -2.99 -11.98 11.60
C ALA A 34 -1.60 -12.61 11.79
N LYS A 35 -1.54 -13.93 12.11
CA LYS A 35 -0.27 -14.67 12.24
C LYS A 35 0.57 -14.67 10.98
N GLU A 36 -0.05 -14.64 9.81
CA GLU A 36 0.67 -14.57 8.55
C GLU A 36 1.21 -13.16 8.30
N VAL A 37 0.41 -12.13 8.61
CA VAL A 37 0.81 -10.72 8.50
C VAL A 37 2.00 -10.40 9.41
N GLU A 38 2.06 -11.01 10.60
CA GLU A 38 3.19 -10.91 11.53
C GLU A 38 4.53 -11.32 10.89
N ASN A 39 4.52 -12.27 9.94
CA ASN A 39 5.73 -12.70 9.24
C ASN A 39 6.21 -11.67 8.20
N TRP A 40 5.43 -10.62 7.93
CA TRP A 40 5.77 -9.62 6.91
C TRP A 40 6.54 -8.42 7.44
N LYS A 41 6.86 -8.36 8.74
CA LYS A 41 7.57 -7.23 9.39
C LYS A 41 8.90 -6.85 8.73
N GLU A 42 9.61 -7.84 8.18
CA GLU A 42 10.90 -7.62 7.50
C GLU A 42 10.77 -7.47 5.98
N THR A 43 9.55 -7.46 5.45
CA THR A 43 9.33 -7.34 4.01
C THR A 43 9.44 -5.90 3.55
N GLN A 44 9.99 -5.72 2.35
CA GLN A 44 10.14 -4.41 1.72
C GLN A 44 9.01 -4.13 0.74
N ARG A 45 8.42 -5.18 0.17
CA ARG A 45 7.39 -5.05 -0.87
C ARG A 45 6.27 -6.04 -0.63
N ILE A 46 5.05 -5.52 -0.58
CA ILE A 46 3.83 -6.33 -0.52
C ILE A 46 2.96 -6.00 -1.72
N SER A 47 2.46 -7.05 -2.38
CA SER A 47 1.43 -6.96 -3.40
C SER A 47 0.25 -7.86 -3.01
N LEU A 48 -0.89 -7.25 -2.76
CA LEU A 48 -2.17 -7.91 -2.50
C LEU A 48 -3.08 -7.66 -3.69
N LEU A 49 -3.39 -8.74 -4.41
CA LEU A 49 -4.22 -8.76 -5.60
C LEU A 49 -5.53 -9.49 -5.29
N ARG A 50 -6.56 -9.22 -6.10
CA ARG A 50 -7.83 -9.96 -6.28
C ARG A 50 -8.29 -10.81 -5.09
N ASN A 51 -9.46 -10.51 -4.52
CA ASN A 51 -10.14 -11.37 -3.53
C ASN A 51 -9.22 -11.87 -2.40
N THR A 52 -8.38 -11.00 -1.85
CA THR A 52 -7.45 -11.34 -0.77
C THR A 52 -7.70 -10.40 0.40
N ASP A 53 -8.55 -10.76 1.34
CA ASP A 53 -8.80 -9.92 2.50
C ASP A 53 -7.78 -10.21 3.61
N ILE A 54 -7.43 -9.18 4.38
CA ILE A 54 -6.61 -9.33 5.58
C ILE A 54 -7.58 -9.31 6.76
N GLU A 55 -7.38 -10.22 7.71
CA GLU A 55 -8.04 -10.17 9.02
C GLU A 55 -8.00 -8.74 9.57
N GLU A 56 -9.13 -8.25 10.08
CA GLU A 56 -9.19 -6.89 10.61
C GLU A 56 -8.23 -6.77 11.81
N LEU A 57 -7.07 -6.16 11.56
CA LEU A 57 -6.06 -5.94 12.58
C LEU A 57 -6.48 -4.70 13.38
N ARG A 58 -6.99 -4.92 14.60
CA ARG A 58 -7.26 -3.82 15.56
C ARG A 58 -6.04 -2.91 15.72
N GLU A 59 -4.86 -3.51 15.71
CA GLU A 59 -3.57 -2.83 15.69
C GLU A 59 -2.71 -3.46 14.60
N PRO A 60 -2.53 -2.81 13.44
CA PRO A 60 -1.64 -3.35 12.42
C PRO A 60 -0.20 -3.41 12.94
N PRO A 61 0.60 -4.43 12.58
CA PRO A 61 1.99 -4.50 13.01
C PRO A 61 2.82 -3.37 12.38
N TYR A 62 3.97 -3.09 12.99
CA TYR A 62 4.93 -2.13 12.47
C TYR A 62 5.76 -2.76 11.34
N PHE A 63 5.85 -2.09 10.20
CA PHE A 63 6.58 -2.54 9.02
C PHE A 63 7.77 -1.59 8.72
N PRO A 64 8.87 -1.69 9.49
CA PRO A 64 9.97 -0.71 9.44
C PRO A 64 10.70 -0.65 8.10
N ASN A 65 10.61 -1.71 7.29
CA ASN A 65 11.32 -1.82 6.02
C ASN A 65 10.42 -1.66 4.80
N MET A 66 9.12 -1.36 4.98
CA MET A 66 8.16 -1.34 3.88
C MET A 66 8.41 -0.16 2.94
N GLU A 67 8.76 -0.44 1.69
CA GLU A 67 9.00 0.57 0.65
C GLU A 67 7.88 0.59 -0.39
N THR A 68 7.20 -0.53 -0.62
CA THR A 68 6.15 -0.67 -1.62
C THR A 68 4.97 -1.46 -1.09
N PHE A 69 3.78 -0.86 -1.12
CA PHE A 69 2.52 -1.53 -0.80
C PHE A 69 1.54 -1.37 -1.96
N LEU A 70 1.18 -2.49 -2.58
CA LEU A 70 0.21 -2.54 -3.68
C LEU A 70 -1.01 -3.32 -3.19
N ALA A 71 -2.17 -2.67 -3.14
CA ALA A 71 -3.44 -3.27 -2.78
C ALA A 71 -4.47 -2.89 -3.85
N THR A 72 -4.53 -3.69 -4.92
CA THR A 72 -5.32 -3.37 -6.11
C THR A 72 -6.40 -4.40 -6.39
N TYR A 73 -7.51 -3.98 -7.01
CA TYR A 73 -8.64 -4.84 -7.36
C TYR A 73 -9.25 -5.55 -6.13
N LYS A 74 -9.46 -4.81 -5.04
CA LYS A 74 -10.02 -5.34 -3.81
C LYS A 74 -11.31 -4.62 -3.43
N PHE A 75 -12.04 -5.23 -2.50
CA PHE A 75 -13.27 -4.71 -1.92
C PHE A 75 -12.99 -3.97 -0.61
N ILE A 76 -11.85 -3.27 -0.52
CA ILE A 76 -11.47 -2.54 0.70
C ILE A 76 -12.44 -1.38 0.89
N GLN A 77 -13.11 -1.34 2.05
CA GLN A 77 -14.01 -0.24 2.44
C GLN A 77 -13.27 0.87 3.17
N SER A 78 -12.34 0.49 4.05
CA SER A 78 -11.53 1.38 4.86
C SER A 78 -10.24 0.68 5.30
N PHE A 79 -9.29 1.46 5.81
CA PHE A 79 -8.08 0.93 6.45
C PHE A 79 -8.19 1.13 7.96
N PRO A 80 -7.55 0.26 8.77
CA PRO A 80 -7.40 0.53 10.20
C PRO A 80 -6.67 1.86 10.43
N ASN A 81 -7.03 2.56 11.50
CA ASN A 81 -6.30 3.76 11.93
C ASN A 81 -4.81 3.45 12.04
N ARG A 82 -3.96 4.39 11.63
CA ARG A 82 -2.48 4.26 11.72
C ARG A 82 -1.87 3.15 10.86
N PHE A 83 -2.63 2.53 9.95
CA PHE A 83 -2.11 1.50 9.06
C PHE A 83 -0.90 1.99 8.25
N PHE A 84 -1.02 3.19 7.66
CA PHE A 84 0.04 3.77 6.85
C PHE A 84 1.17 4.39 7.70
N THR A 85 0.88 4.92 8.88
CA THR A 85 1.92 5.45 9.78
C THR A 85 2.86 4.36 10.29
N ASN A 86 2.44 3.09 10.25
CA ASN A 86 3.28 1.94 10.58
C ASN A 86 4.27 1.55 9.47
N MET A 87 4.31 2.30 8.36
CA MET A 87 5.19 2.09 7.21
C MET A 87 6.04 3.36 6.97
N PRO A 88 6.97 3.69 7.90
CA PRO A 88 7.60 5.01 7.98
C PRO A 88 8.50 5.37 6.78
N ILE A 89 8.89 4.39 5.97
CA ILE A 89 9.78 4.58 4.82
C ILE A 89 9.10 4.26 3.48
N ILE A 90 7.77 4.17 3.46
CA ILE A 90 7.02 3.81 2.25
C ILE A 90 7.24 4.84 1.14
N ARG A 91 7.50 4.35 -0.07
CA ARG A 91 7.78 5.19 -1.25
C ARG A 91 6.73 5.03 -2.34
N VAL A 92 6.17 3.84 -2.47
CA VAL A 92 5.18 3.51 -3.50
C VAL A 92 3.93 2.93 -2.84
N LEU A 93 2.80 3.58 -3.07
CA LEU A 93 1.49 3.15 -2.60
C LEU A 93 0.53 3.06 -3.78
N ASP A 94 0.00 1.87 -4.04
CA ASP A 94 -1.04 1.65 -5.04
C ASP A 94 -2.31 1.13 -4.37
N LEU A 95 -3.36 1.94 -4.41
CA LEU A 95 -4.70 1.67 -3.92
C LEU A 95 -5.72 1.71 -5.08
N SER A 96 -5.26 1.47 -6.31
CA SER A 96 -6.13 1.52 -7.49
C SER A 96 -7.15 0.39 -7.53
N ASN A 97 -8.29 0.67 -8.16
CA ASN A 97 -9.38 -0.29 -8.35
C ASN A 97 -9.92 -0.86 -7.03
N ASN A 98 -9.93 -0.05 -5.97
CA ASN A 98 -10.65 -0.31 -4.73
C ASN A 98 -11.99 0.43 -4.76
N PHE A 99 -12.99 -0.16 -5.39
CA PHE A 99 -14.25 0.52 -5.69
C PHE A 99 -15.13 0.79 -4.45
N LEU A 100 -14.90 0.07 -3.36
CA LEU A 100 -15.59 0.31 -2.08
C LEU A 100 -14.89 1.37 -1.22
N LEU A 101 -13.66 1.77 -1.57
CA LEU A 101 -12.94 2.79 -0.83
C LEU A 101 -13.49 4.15 -1.23
N LYS A 102 -14.22 4.77 -0.30
CA LYS A 102 -14.93 6.05 -0.54
C LYS A 102 -14.06 7.26 -0.27
N GLU A 103 -13.04 7.10 0.56
CA GLU A 103 -12.11 8.14 0.97
C GLU A 103 -10.71 7.56 1.15
N LEU A 104 -9.70 8.38 0.84
CA LEU A 104 -8.32 8.06 1.15
C LEU A 104 -8.07 8.39 2.64
N PRO A 105 -7.42 7.49 3.39
CA PRO A 105 -7.08 7.76 4.78
C PRO A 105 -6.19 9.00 4.91
N VAL A 106 -6.53 9.88 5.86
CA VAL A 106 -5.87 11.17 6.04
C VAL A 106 -4.37 11.02 6.33
N GLU A 107 -3.97 9.89 6.93
CA GLU A 107 -2.59 9.57 7.26
C GLU A 107 -1.68 9.46 6.03
N ILE A 108 -2.24 9.27 4.82
CA ILE A 108 -1.46 9.31 3.58
C ILE A 108 -0.79 10.68 3.42
N GLY A 109 -1.41 11.75 3.91
CA GLY A 109 -0.83 13.10 3.93
C GLY A 109 0.40 13.24 4.82
N ASP A 110 0.59 12.34 5.79
CA ASP A 110 1.72 12.35 6.73
C ASP A 110 2.91 11.53 6.22
N LEU A 111 2.78 10.83 5.08
CA LEU A 111 3.82 9.97 4.52
C LEU A 111 4.90 10.77 3.79
N VAL A 112 5.80 11.40 4.55
CA VAL A 112 6.88 12.26 4.01
C VAL A 112 7.85 11.56 3.04
N THR A 113 7.92 10.22 3.07
CA THR A 113 8.77 9.42 2.18
C THR A 113 8.05 8.96 0.91
N LEU A 114 6.75 9.23 0.78
CA LEU A 114 5.94 8.76 -0.34
C LEU A 114 6.32 9.53 -1.61
N HIS A 115 6.73 8.80 -2.64
CA HIS A 115 7.09 9.36 -3.95
C HIS A 115 6.00 9.11 -4.99
N ILE A 116 5.30 7.97 -4.89
CA ILE A 116 4.29 7.54 -5.86
C ILE A 116 3.03 7.11 -5.12
N LEU A 117 1.92 7.77 -5.44
CA LEU A 117 0.58 7.37 -5.04
C LEU A 117 -0.26 7.08 -6.29
N ILE A 118 -0.85 5.88 -6.36
CA ILE A 118 -1.78 5.48 -7.41
C ILE A 118 -3.13 5.19 -6.74
N CYS A 119 -4.19 5.94 -7.08
CA CYS A 119 -5.49 5.84 -6.40
C CYS A 119 -6.71 6.01 -7.32
N HIS A 120 -6.61 5.54 -8.58
CA HIS A 120 -7.73 5.60 -9.54
C HIS A 120 -8.68 4.40 -9.39
N GLY A 121 -9.85 4.44 -10.03
CA GLY A 121 -10.81 3.33 -9.95
C GLY A 121 -11.49 3.19 -8.58
N GLN A 122 -11.53 4.27 -7.81
CA GLN A 122 -12.30 4.42 -6.58
C GLN A 122 -13.56 5.26 -6.84
N VAL A 123 -14.62 5.05 -6.06
CA VAL A 123 -15.81 5.92 -6.08
C VAL A 123 -15.62 7.00 -5.02
N LEU A 124 -14.67 7.91 -5.25
CA LEU A 124 -14.41 9.01 -4.31
C LEU A 124 -15.60 9.98 -4.30
N ASN A 125 -16.14 10.26 -3.12
CA ASN A 125 -17.13 11.33 -2.95
C ASN A 125 -16.44 12.68 -3.19
N THR A 126 -16.86 13.41 -4.22
CA THR A 126 -16.24 14.65 -4.72
C THR A 126 -16.35 15.88 -3.79
N TYR A 127 -16.68 15.71 -2.51
CA TYR A 127 -17.07 16.83 -1.63
C TYR A 127 -16.03 17.26 -0.57
N LEU A 128 -14.84 16.65 -0.49
CA LEU A 128 -13.88 16.95 0.60
C LEU A 128 -12.51 17.52 0.16
N TRP A 129 -12.29 17.78 -1.12
CA TRP A 129 -11.04 18.41 -1.62
C TRP A 129 -11.21 19.91 -1.93
N SER A 130 -12.05 20.64 -1.17
CA SER A 130 -11.96 22.10 -1.18
C SER A 130 -10.76 22.51 -0.32
N SER A 131 -9.61 22.62 -0.99
CA SER A 131 -8.48 23.51 -0.69
C SER A 131 -8.54 24.23 0.65
N ARG A 132 -7.69 23.81 1.60
CA ARG A 132 -7.16 24.74 2.61
C ARG A 132 -6.18 25.67 1.88
N THR A 133 -6.65 26.86 1.54
CA THR A 133 -5.83 28.07 1.39
C THR A 133 -5.36 28.55 2.75
#